data_AF-A0A0Q2U5H7-F1
#
_entry.id   AF-A0A0Q2U5H7-F1
#
_cell.length_a   1.000
_cell.length_b   1.000
_cell.length_c   1.000
_cell.angle_alpha   90.00
_cell.angle_beta   90.00
_cell.angle_gamma   90.00
#
_symmetry.space_group_name_H-M   'P 1'
#
loop_
_entity.id
_entity.type
_entity.pdbx_description
1 polymer ?
#
loop_
_entity_poly.entity_id
_entity_poly.type
_entity_poly.pdbx_seq_one_letter_code
_entity_poly.pdbx_strand_id
1 'polypeptide(L)'
;MAGWQRALRWAAWLTFLGLAVANSDRAAFGAVEFLSLAVAVGVSIWCLARPLGGPKVEIDDAAQVFGTFVSRTSWGLVLLGALLTIGGVGAIGAIVYDLTSGRATVRDVLHDMAIFVEGWTAELLTNSAYDAELEKTHAYALFVLIVPGLLLVSANLVPFIRRGREFRVEPDAISVRDKQGWSPLLDYEYSAIAADGTTIRYTPASDAAAPVVLPQARVFCRENGARLHREVSGQLFAQRLARRGFTIEDVDAKHGRFRARRGV
;
A
#
# COMPACT_ATOMS: atom_id res chain seq x y z
N MET A 1 6.21 -14.02 -5.50
CA MET A 1 7.63 -13.65 -5.63
C MET A 1 8.46 -14.74 -4.99
N ALA A 2 9.44 -15.27 -5.71
CA ALA A 2 10.41 -16.19 -5.13
C ALA A 2 11.24 -15.47 -4.04
N GLY A 3 11.62 -16.18 -2.97
CA GLY A 3 12.33 -15.61 -1.83
C GLY A 3 13.64 -14.89 -2.21
N TRP A 4 14.32 -15.36 -3.26
CA TRP A 4 15.56 -14.75 -3.74
C TRP A 4 15.36 -13.41 -4.44
N GLN A 5 14.24 -13.17 -5.15
CA GLN A 5 13.94 -11.85 -5.74
C GLN A 5 13.74 -10.79 -4.65
N ARG A 6 13.13 -11.21 -3.54
CA ARG A 6 12.99 -10.35 -2.36
C ARG A 6 14.36 -10.04 -1.75
N ALA A 7 15.23 -11.04 -1.61
CA ALA A 7 16.60 -10.85 -1.10
C ALA A 7 17.43 -9.92 -2.01
N LEU A 8 17.36 -10.10 -3.33
CA LEU A 8 18.05 -9.27 -4.32
C LEU A 8 17.62 -7.80 -4.21
N ARG A 9 16.31 -7.54 -4.10
CA ARG A 9 15.79 -6.19 -3.92
C ARG A 9 16.30 -5.56 -2.62
N TRP A 10 16.32 -6.32 -1.52
CA TRP A 10 16.86 -5.84 -0.26
C TRP A 10 18.35 -5.54 -0.34
N ALA A 11 19.13 -6.41 -0.96
CA ALA A 11 20.56 -6.19 -1.16
C ALA A 11 20.83 -4.90 -1.95
N ALA A 12 20.12 -4.67 -3.06
CA ALA A 12 20.30 -3.48 -3.88
C ALA A 12 19.99 -2.18 -3.11
N TRP A 13 18.89 -2.15 -2.35
CA TRP A 13 18.54 -0.99 -1.52
C TRP A 13 19.50 -0.78 -0.35
N LEU A 14 19.96 -1.84 0.32
CA LEU A 14 20.92 -1.74 1.41
C LEU A 14 22.29 -1.26 0.91
N THR A 15 22.71 -1.68 -0.28
CA THR A 15 23.95 -1.18 -0.91
C THR A 15 23.86 0.32 -1.20
N PHE A 16 22.76 0.78 -1.82
CA PHE A 16 22.54 2.21 -2.03
C PHE A 16 22.53 2.99 -0.71
N LEU A 17 21.79 2.52 0.30
CA LEU A 17 21.72 3.18 1.61
C LEU A 17 23.09 3.21 2.30
N GLY A 18 23.87 2.13 2.23
CA GLY A 18 25.22 2.08 2.79
C GLY A 18 26.14 3.10 2.13
N LEU A 19 26.08 3.24 0.80
CA LEU A 19 26.86 4.23 0.06
C LEU A 19 26.42 5.67 0.37
N ALA A 20 25.10 5.90 0.44
CA ALA A 20 24.55 7.21 0.78
C ALA A 20 24.94 7.67 2.19
N VAL A 21 24.96 6.75 3.17
CA VAL A 21 25.41 7.05 4.53
C VAL A 21 26.93 7.29 4.57
N ALA A 22 27.71 6.43 3.91
CA ALA A 22 29.17 6.54 3.89
C ALA A 22 29.68 7.84 3.24
N ASN A 23 28.91 8.41 2.30
CA ASN A 23 29.26 9.65 1.61
C ASN A 23 28.36 10.84 2.02
N SER A 24 27.71 10.75 3.19
CA SER A 24 26.76 11.76 3.66
C SER A 24 27.37 13.14 3.95
N ASP A 25 28.70 13.23 4.09
CA ASP A 25 29.42 14.49 4.28
C ASP A 25 29.51 15.35 2.99
N ARG A 26 29.03 14.84 1.85
CA ARG A 26 29.07 15.53 0.55
C ARG A 26 27.80 16.33 0.30
N ALA A 27 27.95 17.46 -0.38
CA ALA A 27 26.82 18.34 -0.74
C ALA A 27 25.86 17.73 -1.79
N ALA A 28 26.32 16.74 -2.57
CA ALA A 28 25.51 16.07 -3.59
C ALA A 28 25.92 14.59 -3.75
N PHE A 29 25.02 13.79 -4.33
CA PHE A 29 25.31 12.40 -4.69
C PHE A 29 26.34 12.33 -5.81
N GLY A 30 27.33 11.45 -5.65
CA GLY A 30 28.28 11.14 -6.70
C GLY A 30 27.73 10.13 -7.70
N ALA A 31 28.51 9.89 -8.76
CA ALA A 31 28.17 8.94 -9.83
C ALA A 31 27.89 7.51 -9.32
N VAL A 32 28.56 7.09 -8.24
CA VAL A 32 28.42 5.74 -7.66
C VAL A 32 27.09 5.61 -6.91
N GLU A 33 26.68 6.64 -6.20
CA GLU A 33 25.40 6.72 -5.51
C GLU A 33 24.25 6.74 -6.50
N PHE A 34 24.36 7.53 -7.59
CA PHE A 34 23.40 7.52 -8.68
C PHE A 34 23.30 6.15 -9.37
N LEU A 35 24.44 5.51 -9.65
CA LEU A 35 24.45 4.19 -10.26
C LEU A 35 23.80 3.14 -9.35
N SER A 36 24.12 3.15 -8.05
CA SER A 36 23.53 2.21 -7.10
C SER A 36 22.04 2.44 -6.88
N LEU A 37 21.58 3.70 -6.91
CA LEU A 37 20.15 4.04 -6.93
C LEU A 37 19.47 3.50 -8.20
N ALA A 38 20.06 3.73 -9.38
CA ALA A 38 19.53 3.22 -10.64
C ALA A 38 19.43 1.69 -10.65
N VAL A 39 20.42 0.99 -10.09
CA VAL A 39 20.39 -0.46 -9.91
C VAL A 39 19.28 -0.89 -8.94
N ALA A 40 19.11 -0.20 -7.80
CA ALA A 40 18.05 -0.52 -6.84
C ALA A 40 16.65 -0.33 -7.45
N VAL A 41 16.46 0.73 -8.24
CA VAL A 41 15.23 0.99 -8.99
C VAL A 41 15.03 -0.07 -10.08
N GLY A 42 16.03 -0.33 -10.92
CA GLY A 42 15.97 -1.32 -12.00
C GLY A 42 15.67 -2.73 -11.50
N VAL A 43 16.32 -3.16 -10.42
CA VAL A 43 16.03 -4.45 -9.76
C VAL A 43 14.59 -4.47 -9.23
N SER A 44 14.11 -3.37 -8.66
CA SER A 44 12.73 -3.28 -8.16
C SER A 44 11.71 -3.38 -9.30
N ILE A 45 11.93 -2.67 -10.41
CA ILE A 45 11.09 -2.73 -11.62
C ILE A 45 11.10 -4.14 -12.20
N TRP A 46 12.28 -4.73 -12.40
CA TRP A 46 12.41 -6.08 -12.96
C TRP A 46 11.71 -7.13 -12.09
N CYS A 47 11.88 -7.06 -10.77
CA CYS A 47 11.20 -7.95 -9.83
C CYS A 47 9.67 -7.82 -9.89
N LEU A 48 9.14 -6.62 -10.14
CA LEU A 48 7.70 -6.38 -10.30
C LEU A 48 7.18 -6.81 -11.67
N ALA A 49 7.95 -6.59 -12.74
CA ALA A 49 7.58 -6.91 -14.12
C ALA A 49 7.65 -8.40 -14.42
N ARG A 50 8.61 -9.12 -13.83
CA ARG A 50 8.77 -10.57 -13.95
C ARG A 50 8.82 -11.22 -12.57
N PRO A 51 7.67 -11.34 -11.88
CA PRO A 51 7.63 -12.06 -10.62
C PRO A 51 7.83 -13.55 -10.90
N LEU A 52 9.03 -14.07 -10.65
CA LEU A 52 9.42 -15.47 -10.90
C LEU A 52 8.92 -16.40 -9.77
N GLY A 53 7.68 -16.19 -9.31
CA GLY A 53 6.97 -17.11 -8.42
C GLY A 53 6.15 -18.14 -9.19
N GLY A 54 5.56 -19.11 -8.49
CA GLY A 54 4.62 -20.08 -9.06
C GLY A 54 3.45 -19.44 -9.82
N PRO A 55 2.62 -20.24 -10.53
CA PRO A 55 1.59 -19.74 -11.42
C PRO A 55 0.73 -18.68 -10.72
N LYS A 56 0.50 -17.56 -11.40
CA LYS A 56 -0.34 -16.48 -10.91
C LYS A 56 -1.77 -17.04 -10.80
N VAL A 57 -2.20 -17.35 -9.58
CA VAL A 57 -3.59 -17.70 -9.32
C VAL A 57 -4.33 -16.40 -9.08
N GLU A 58 -5.30 -16.11 -9.93
CA GLU A 58 -6.24 -15.00 -9.77
C GLU A 58 -7.56 -15.56 -9.25
N ILE A 59 -8.25 -14.76 -8.43
CA ILE A 59 -9.57 -15.08 -7.91
C ILE A 59 -10.49 -14.04 -8.51
N ASP A 60 -11.11 -14.41 -9.63
CA ASP A 60 -11.92 -13.51 -10.44
C ASP A 60 -13.41 -13.64 -10.12
N ASP A 61 -13.81 -14.80 -9.58
CA ASP A 61 -15.20 -15.09 -9.23
C ASP A 61 -15.35 -15.44 -7.73
N ALA A 62 -16.51 -15.10 -7.16
CA ALA A 62 -16.85 -15.42 -5.77
C ALA A 62 -16.83 -16.94 -5.52
N ALA A 63 -17.19 -17.74 -6.52
CA ALA A 63 -17.14 -19.20 -6.48
C ALA A 63 -15.71 -19.76 -6.52
N GLN A 64 -14.67 -18.95 -6.67
CA GLN A 64 -13.27 -19.37 -6.56
C GLN A 64 -12.65 -19.04 -5.20
N VAL A 65 -13.40 -18.34 -4.33
CA VAL A 65 -12.90 -17.87 -3.04
C VAL A 65 -12.93 -19.01 -2.03
N PHE A 66 -11.81 -19.74 -1.93
CA PHE A 66 -11.63 -20.83 -0.96
C PHE A 66 -10.31 -20.70 -0.23
N GLY A 67 -10.26 -21.22 1.01
CA GLY A 67 -9.05 -21.25 1.83
C GLY A 67 -8.96 -20.09 2.82
N THR A 68 -7.75 -19.81 3.29
CA THR A 68 -7.50 -18.90 4.41
C THR A 68 -7.07 -17.53 3.90
N PHE A 69 -7.79 -16.50 4.30
CA PHE A 69 -7.57 -15.12 3.86
C PHE A 69 -7.04 -14.24 4.99
N VAL A 70 -6.00 -13.48 4.67
CA VAL A 70 -5.27 -12.64 5.62
C VAL A 70 -5.01 -11.27 5.01
N SER A 71 -5.23 -10.21 5.78
CA SER A 71 -4.81 -8.87 5.38
C SER A 71 -3.28 -8.75 5.46
N ARG A 72 -2.66 -8.25 4.39
CA ARG A 72 -1.20 -8.07 4.32
C ARG A 72 -0.82 -6.62 4.11
N THR A 73 0.04 -6.14 5.00
CA THR A 73 0.78 -4.88 4.84
C THR A 73 2.01 -5.14 3.98
N SER A 74 2.19 -4.37 2.90
CA SER A 74 3.45 -4.39 2.15
C SER A 74 4.48 -3.53 2.86
N TRP A 75 5.18 -4.11 3.84
CA TRP A 75 6.24 -3.42 4.58
C TRP A 75 7.34 -2.87 3.68
N GLY A 76 7.62 -3.50 2.54
CA GLY A 76 8.57 -2.96 1.56
C GLY A 76 8.11 -1.62 0.95
N LEU A 77 6.81 -1.48 0.66
CA LEU A 77 6.27 -0.22 0.15
C LEU A 77 6.13 0.83 1.27
N VAL A 78 5.82 0.41 2.50
CA VAL A 78 5.83 1.31 3.65
C VAL A 78 7.23 1.88 3.87
N LEU A 79 8.26 1.04 3.86
CA LEU A 79 9.65 1.48 4.06
C LEU A 79 10.14 2.36 2.90
N LEU A 80 9.81 2.01 1.65
CA LEU A 80 10.10 2.88 0.51
C LEU A 80 9.42 4.25 0.68
N GLY A 81 8.13 4.28 1.02
CA GLY A 81 7.41 5.54 1.27
C GLY A 81 8.03 6.34 2.41
N ALA A 82 8.46 5.68 3.49
CA ALA A 82 9.13 6.33 4.60
C ALA A 82 10.48 6.94 4.18
N LEU A 83 11.28 6.21 3.39
CA LEU A 83 12.55 6.72 2.87
C LEU A 83 12.36 7.93 1.95
N LEU A 84 11.36 7.90 1.06
CA LEU A 84 11.03 9.04 0.20
C LEU A 84 10.60 10.26 1.04
N THR A 85 9.80 10.03 2.09
CA THR A 85 9.37 11.09 2.99
C THR A 85 10.56 11.69 3.75
N ILE A 86 11.45 10.86 4.28
CA ILE A 86 12.67 11.30 4.97
C ILE A 86 13.57 12.10 4.02
N GLY A 87 13.77 11.63 2.79
CA GLY A 87 14.55 12.34 1.77
C GLY A 87 13.98 13.74 1.49
N GLY A 88 12.66 13.86 1.33
CA GLY A 88 12.03 15.15 1.14
C GLY A 88 12.06 16.07 2.38
N VAL A 89 11.94 15.52 3.58
CA VAL A 89 12.12 16.30 4.84
C VAL A 89 13.58 16.77 4.97
N GLY A 90 14.55 15.94 4.60
CA GLY A 90 15.96 16.32 4.55
C GLY A 90 16.22 17.48 3.60
N ALA A 91 15.55 17.48 2.44
CA ALA A 91 15.61 18.59 1.49
C ALA A 91 15.07 19.90 2.10
N ILE A 92 13.94 19.85 2.82
CA ILE A 92 13.42 21.01 3.56
C ILE A 92 14.43 21.50 4.61
N GLY A 93 15.07 20.58 5.35
CA GLY A 93 16.11 20.93 6.30
C GLY A 93 17.30 21.66 5.67
N ALA A 94 17.75 21.19 4.50
CA ALA A 94 18.81 21.83 3.73
C ALA A 94 18.40 23.23 3.23
N ILE A 95 17.17 23.39 2.71
CA ILE A 95 16.61 24.70 2.34
C ILE A 95 16.66 25.67 3.51
N VAL A 96 16.16 25.26 4.68
CA VAL A 96 16.13 26.12 5.88
C VAL A 96 17.54 26.49 6.33
N TYR A 97 18.47 25.53 6.31
CA TYR A 97 19.87 25.78 6.69
C TYR A 97 20.56 26.76 5.73
N ASP A 98 20.38 26.61 4.42
CA ASP A 98 21.02 27.47 3.43
C ASP A 98 20.43 28.88 3.41
N LEU A 99 19.11 29.02 3.63
CA LEU A 99 18.45 30.32 3.79
C LEU A 99 18.95 31.05 5.06
N THR A 100 19.08 30.33 6.18
CA THR A 100 19.48 30.90 7.47
C THR A 100 20.98 31.20 7.55
N SER A 101 21.81 30.48 6.80
CA SER A 101 23.25 30.71 6.69
C SER A 101 23.63 31.70 5.57
N GLY A 102 22.65 32.19 4.79
CA GLY A 102 22.87 33.12 3.68
C GLY A 102 23.56 32.49 2.47
N ARG A 103 23.60 31.16 2.38
CA ARG A 103 24.18 30.40 1.25
C ARG A 103 23.27 30.36 0.03
N ALA A 104 21.97 30.52 0.23
CA ALA A 104 20.97 30.59 -0.82
C ALA A 104 19.93 31.67 -0.49
N THR A 105 19.30 32.23 -1.52
CA THR A 105 18.15 33.13 -1.36
C THR A 105 16.83 32.39 -1.63
N VAL A 106 15.72 32.96 -1.17
CA VAL A 106 14.37 32.44 -1.48
C VAL A 106 14.13 32.34 -2.99
N ARG A 107 14.73 33.26 -3.77
CA ARG A 107 14.66 33.25 -5.23
C ARG A 107 15.35 32.02 -5.82
N ASP A 108 16.51 31.64 -5.28
CA ASP A 108 17.27 30.47 -5.76
C ASP A 108 16.48 29.18 -5.51
N VAL A 109 15.89 29.04 -4.32
CA VAL A 109 15.03 27.89 -3.97
C VAL A 109 13.80 27.81 -4.88
N LEU A 110 13.10 28.93 -5.10
CA LEU A 110 11.91 28.96 -5.97
C LEU A 110 12.25 28.69 -7.44
N HIS A 111 13.41 29.15 -7.92
CA HIS A 111 13.89 28.87 -9.26
C HIS A 111 14.17 27.37 -9.45
N ASP A 112 14.79 26.75 -8.46
CA ASP A 112 15.07 25.32 -8.41
C ASP A 112 13.79 24.48 -8.49
N MET A 113 12.78 24.86 -7.69
CA MET A 113 11.46 24.23 -7.72
C MET A 113 10.75 24.42 -9.06
N ALA A 114 10.87 25.60 -9.67
CA ALA A 114 10.24 25.92 -10.95
C ALA A 114 10.83 25.09 -12.10
N ILE A 115 12.16 24.95 -12.18
CA ILE A 115 12.85 24.11 -13.18
C ILE A 115 12.37 22.65 -13.06
N PHE A 116 12.26 22.14 -11.83
CA PHE A 116 11.77 20.78 -11.61
C PHE A 116 10.32 20.60 -12.08
N VAL A 117 9.41 21.51 -11.71
CA VAL A 117 7.99 21.43 -12.11
C VAL A 117 7.83 21.59 -13.61
N GLU A 118 8.58 22.49 -14.24
CA GLU A 118 8.59 22.69 -15.69
C GLU A 118 9.08 21.43 -16.42
N GLY A 119 10.21 20.87 -15.99
CA GLY A 119 10.74 19.62 -16.55
C GLY A 119 9.77 18.46 -16.44
N TRP A 120 9.17 18.28 -15.25
CA TRP A 120 8.20 17.20 -15.03
C TRP A 120 6.92 17.38 -15.84
N THR A 121 6.42 18.61 -15.97
CA THR A 121 5.21 18.93 -16.74
C THR A 121 5.43 18.77 -18.24
N ALA A 122 6.60 19.19 -18.75
CA ALA A 122 6.99 18.99 -20.14
C ALA A 122 7.06 17.49 -20.46
N GLU A 123 7.75 16.70 -19.64
CA GLU A 123 7.90 15.25 -19.86
C GLU A 123 6.54 14.51 -19.85
N LEU A 124 5.63 14.89 -18.95
CA LEU A 124 4.28 14.30 -18.85
C LEU A 124 3.38 14.63 -20.06
N LEU A 125 3.53 15.81 -20.65
CA LEU A 125 2.69 16.28 -21.74
C LEU A 125 3.25 15.94 -23.13
N THR A 126 4.57 15.91 -23.28
CA THR A 126 5.20 15.71 -24.59
C THR A 126 5.79 14.31 -24.77
N ASN A 127 5.88 13.50 -23.71
CA ASN A 127 6.40 12.12 -23.74
C ASN A 127 7.80 12.00 -24.39
N SER A 128 8.52 13.11 -24.45
CA SER A 128 9.87 13.27 -24.98
C SER A 128 10.79 13.56 -23.81
N ALA A 129 12.01 13.01 -23.80
CA ALA A 129 13.03 13.38 -22.83
C ALA A 129 13.36 14.88 -23.01
N TYR A 130 12.68 15.72 -22.22
CA TYR A 130 12.96 17.13 -22.16
C TYR A 130 14.23 17.28 -21.32
N ASP A 131 15.27 17.84 -21.94
CA ASP A 131 16.54 18.15 -21.28
C ASP A 131 16.34 19.39 -20.39
N ALA A 132 15.50 19.25 -19.37
CA ALA A 132 15.49 20.19 -18.26
C ALA A 132 16.90 20.15 -17.67
N GLU A 133 17.49 21.31 -17.40
CA GLU A 133 18.84 21.45 -16.81
C GLU A 133 18.89 20.90 -15.36
N LEU A 134 18.48 19.64 -15.17
CA LEU A 134 18.35 18.93 -13.91
C LEU A 134 19.69 18.79 -13.20
N GLU A 135 20.79 18.86 -13.97
CA GLU A 135 22.16 18.90 -13.47
C GLU A 135 22.49 20.19 -12.71
N LYS A 136 21.71 21.27 -12.92
CA LYS A 136 21.85 22.55 -12.20
C LYS A 136 20.90 22.66 -11.01
N THR A 137 19.92 21.77 -10.88
CA THR A 137 18.99 21.79 -9.75
C THR A 137 19.69 21.34 -8.47
N HIS A 138 19.58 22.15 -7.41
CA HIS A 138 20.03 21.78 -6.08
C HIS A 138 19.15 20.63 -5.52
N ALA A 139 19.60 20.01 -4.42
CA ALA A 139 18.84 18.94 -3.77
C ALA A 139 17.47 19.39 -3.22
N TYR A 140 17.10 20.66 -3.35
CA TYR A 140 15.84 21.21 -2.85
C TYR A 140 14.63 20.57 -3.54
N ALA A 141 14.74 20.26 -4.83
CA ALA A 141 13.70 19.56 -5.60
C ALA A 141 13.23 18.23 -4.98
N LEU A 142 14.06 17.59 -4.13
CA LEU A 142 13.69 16.37 -3.41
C LEU A 142 12.53 16.58 -2.42
N PHE A 143 12.13 17.82 -2.09
CA PHE A 143 10.93 18.11 -1.29
C PHE A 143 9.67 17.48 -1.91
N VAL A 144 9.62 17.33 -3.24
CA VAL A 144 8.50 16.72 -3.96
C VAL A 144 8.29 15.26 -3.54
N LEU A 145 9.33 14.57 -3.06
CA LEU A 145 9.25 13.18 -2.60
C LEU A 145 8.36 12.98 -1.36
N ILE A 146 8.05 14.06 -0.62
CA ILE A 146 7.18 14.00 0.56
C ILE A 146 5.78 13.51 0.18
N VAL A 147 5.18 14.07 -0.87
CA VAL A 147 3.82 13.74 -1.29
C VAL A 147 3.67 12.25 -1.69
N PRO A 148 4.44 11.70 -2.66
CA PRO A 148 4.38 10.29 -3.00
C PRO A 148 4.85 9.40 -1.83
N GLY A 149 5.80 9.86 -1.01
CA GLY A 149 6.23 9.16 0.20
C GLY A 149 5.09 8.95 1.19
N LEU A 150 4.40 10.02 1.57
CA LEU A 150 3.24 9.99 2.48
C LEU A 150 2.07 9.19 1.89
N LEU A 151 1.81 9.31 0.59
CA LEU A 151 0.78 8.50 -0.09
C LEU A 151 1.11 7.01 -0.04
N LEU A 152 2.38 6.63 -0.29
CA LEU A 152 2.80 5.23 -0.19
C LEU A 152 2.72 4.71 1.23
N VAL A 153 3.16 5.48 2.24
CA VAL A 153 3.05 5.09 3.65
C VAL A 153 1.59 4.90 4.02
N SER A 154 0.76 5.94 3.82
CA SER A 154 -0.65 5.92 4.22
C SER A 154 -1.43 4.77 3.56
N ALA A 155 -1.34 4.63 2.23
CA ALA A 155 -2.07 3.59 1.50
C ALA A 155 -1.63 2.16 1.90
N ASN A 156 -0.36 1.97 2.26
CA ASN A 156 0.16 0.66 2.61
C ASN A 156 0.03 0.32 4.11
N LEU A 157 -0.15 1.32 4.98
CA LEU A 157 -0.30 1.16 6.44
C LEU A 157 -1.76 0.97 6.87
N VAL A 158 -2.74 1.39 6.06
CA VAL A 158 -4.18 1.16 6.33
C VAL A 158 -4.51 -0.29 6.71
N PRO A 159 -4.03 -1.34 6.01
CA PRO A 159 -4.30 -2.74 6.40
C PRO A 159 -3.65 -3.15 7.74
N PHE A 160 -2.63 -2.43 8.19
CA PHE A 160 -2.01 -2.64 9.50
C PHE A 160 -2.85 -2.03 10.62
N ILE A 161 -3.29 -0.78 10.44
CA ILE A 161 -4.07 -0.03 11.45
C ILE A 161 -5.49 -0.59 11.56
N ARG A 162 -6.13 -0.88 10.42
CA ARG A 162 -7.49 -1.42 10.34
C ARG A 162 -7.48 -2.93 10.08
N ARG A 163 -6.63 -3.64 10.81
CA ARG A 163 -6.47 -5.08 10.62
C ARG A 163 -7.70 -5.82 11.13
N GLY A 164 -8.45 -6.43 10.22
CA GLY A 164 -9.48 -7.40 10.57
C GLY A 164 -8.89 -8.75 10.98
N ARG A 165 -9.75 -9.63 11.50
CA ARG A 165 -9.43 -11.01 11.84
C ARG A 165 -9.22 -11.83 10.56
N GLU A 166 -8.33 -12.81 10.62
CA GLU A 166 -8.18 -13.78 9.53
C GLU A 166 -9.50 -14.54 9.38
N PHE A 167 -9.91 -14.81 8.15
CA PHE A 167 -11.08 -15.63 7.90
C PHE A 167 -10.75 -16.76 6.94
N ARG A 168 -11.44 -17.87 7.08
CA ARG A 168 -11.36 -19.03 6.21
C ARG A 168 -12.70 -19.18 5.52
N VAL A 169 -12.65 -19.36 4.21
CA VAL A 169 -13.84 -19.62 3.40
C VAL A 169 -13.84 -21.11 3.03
N GLU A 170 -14.82 -21.81 3.56
CA GLU A 170 -15.18 -23.19 3.21
C GLU A 170 -16.51 -23.17 2.44
N PRO A 171 -16.88 -24.20 1.66
CA PRO A 171 -18.07 -24.17 0.80
C PRO A 171 -19.34 -23.66 1.50
N ASP A 172 -19.55 -24.09 2.76
CA ASP A 172 -20.79 -23.81 3.50
C ASP A 172 -20.61 -22.80 4.65
N ALA A 173 -19.37 -22.53 5.08
CA ALA A 173 -19.08 -21.72 6.26
C ALA A 173 -17.97 -20.68 6.03
N ILE A 174 -18.09 -19.54 6.69
CA ILE A 174 -16.97 -18.61 6.86
C ILE A 174 -16.56 -18.72 8.31
N SER A 175 -15.32 -19.11 8.56
CA SER A 175 -14.78 -19.22 9.90
C SER A 175 -13.80 -18.09 10.15
N VAL A 176 -13.72 -17.62 11.38
CA VAL A 176 -12.87 -16.51 11.78
C VAL A 176 -11.84 -17.02 12.78
N ARG A 177 -10.63 -16.49 12.69
CA ARG A 177 -9.58 -16.84 13.64
C ARG A 177 -9.72 -15.99 14.91
N ASP A 178 -9.87 -16.67 16.03
CA ASP A 178 -9.86 -16.09 17.37
C ASP A 178 -8.62 -16.57 18.16
N LYS A 179 -8.61 -16.32 19.48
CA LYS A 179 -7.51 -16.73 20.37
C LYS A 179 -7.45 -18.25 20.61
N GLN A 180 -8.57 -18.94 20.45
CA GLN A 180 -8.76 -20.36 20.76
C GLN A 180 -8.68 -21.25 19.51
N GLY A 181 -8.83 -20.68 18.31
CA GLY A 181 -8.71 -21.39 17.05
C GLY A 181 -9.54 -20.75 15.94
N TRP A 182 -10.18 -21.61 15.14
CA TRP A 182 -11.13 -21.21 14.11
C TRP A 182 -12.53 -21.42 14.64
N SER A 183 -13.32 -20.36 14.65
CA SER A 183 -14.75 -20.40 15.01
C SER A 183 -15.61 -20.06 13.79
N PRO A 184 -16.65 -20.85 13.48
CA PRO A 184 -17.56 -20.52 12.38
C PRO A 184 -18.33 -19.22 12.70
N LEU A 185 -18.52 -18.36 11.70
CA LEU A 185 -19.33 -17.15 11.82
C LEU A 185 -20.81 -17.57 11.81
N LEU A 186 -21.49 -17.41 12.94
CA LEU A 186 -22.85 -17.91 13.17
C LEU A 186 -23.91 -16.89 12.77
N ASP A 187 -25.11 -17.35 12.41
CA ASP A 187 -26.20 -16.51 11.87
C ASP A 187 -26.60 -15.34 12.78
N TYR A 188 -26.42 -15.47 14.10
CA TYR A 188 -26.69 -14.38 15.05
C TYR A 188 -25.59 -13.30 15.10
N GLU A 189 -24.40 -13.57 14.58
CA GLU A 189 -23.31 -12.59 14.49
C GLU A 189 -23.55 -11.59 13.34
N TYR A 190 -24.47 -11.92 12.44
CA TYR A 190 -24.91 -11.05 11.35
C TYR A 190 -25.93 -9.99 11.80
N SER A 191 -26.23 -9.85 13.10
CA SER A 191 -27.36 -9.05 13.60
C SER A 191 -27.36 -7.59 13.16
N ALA A 192 -26.17 -6.99 12.97
CA ALA A 192 -25.99 -5.74 12.23
C ALA A 192 -24.64 -5.77 11.52
N ILE A 193 -24.68 -5.73 10.18
CA ILE A 193 -23.49 -5.77 9.34
C ILE A 193 -23.25 -4.40 8.74
N ALA A 194 -22.05 -3.88 8.96
CA ALA A 194 -21.58 -2.65 8.34
C ALA A 194 -20.23 -2.91 7.67
N ALA A 195 -20.14 -2.63 6.37
CA ALA A 195 -18.89 -2.68 5.63
C ALA A 195 -18.40 -1.27 5.30
N ASP A 196 -17.09 -1.06 5.43
CA ASP A 196 -16.37 0.03 4.79
C ASP A 196 -15.33 -0.50 3.84
N GLY A 197 -14.68 0.40 3.09
CA GLY A 197 -13.69 -0.04 2.12
C GLY A 197 -12.43 -0.69 2.63
N THR A 198 -12.34 -0.87 3.93
CA THR A 198 -11.26 -1.57 4.58
C THR A 198 -11.72 -2.84 5.31
N THR A 199 -12.91 -2.85 5.91
CA THR A 199 -13.36 -3.89 6.83
C THR A 199 -14.88 -4.12 6.81
N ILE A 200 -15.32 -5.33 7.15
CA ILE A 200 -16.71 -5.69 7.47
C ILE A 200 -16.80 -5.90 8.97
N ARG A 201 -17.74 -5.23 9.64
CA ARG A 201 -18.02 -5.38 11.05
C ARG A 201 -19.38 -6.06 11.25
N TYR A 202 -19.36 -7.07 12.11
CA TYR A 202 -20.48 -7.86 12.57
C TYR A 202 -20.71 -7.54 14.05
N THR A 203 -21.93 -7.14 14.38
CA THR A 203 -22.33 -6.87 15.76
C THR A 203 -23.04 -8.10 16.31
N PRO A 204 -22.64 -8.64 17.47
CA PRO A 204 -23.35 -9.76 18.08
C PRO A 204 -24.69 -9.31 18.68
N ALA A 205 -25.63 -10.25 18.76
CA ALA A 205 -26.96 -9.99 19.33
C ALA A 205 -26.97 -9.74 20.85
N SER A 206 -25.88 -10.06 21.55
CA SER A 206 -25.70 -9.83 22.98
C SER A 206 -24.54 -8.86 23.21
N ASP A 207 -24.75 -7.86 24.06
CA ASP A 207 -23.74 -6.85 24.45
C ASP A 207 -22.48 -7.46 25.07
N ALA A 208 -22.53 -8.71 25.54
CA ALA A 208 -21.39 -9.38 26.15
C ALA A 208 -20.31 -9.84 25.14
N ALA A 209 -20.64 -9.97 23.86
CA ALA A 209 -19.72 -10.46 22.84
C ALA A 209 -19.02 -9.32 22.09
N ALA A 210 -17.73 -9.49 21.78
CA ALA A 210 -16.98 -8.49 21.03
C ALA A 210 -17.34 -8.54 19.53
N PRO A 211 -17.40 -7.39 18.84
CA PRO A 211 -17.69 -7.35 17.41
C PRO A 211 -16.66 -8.14 16.60
N VAL A 212 -17.14 -8.86 15.58
CA VAL A 212 -16.28 -9.58 14.64
C VAL A 212 -15.96 -8.65 13.47
N VAL A 213 -14.69 -8.50 13.14
CA VAL A 213 -14.24 -7.60 12.07
C VAL A 213 -13.44 -8.39 11.05
N LEU A 214 -13.86 -8.40 9.79
CA LEU A 214 -13.17 -9.04 8.67
C LEU A 214 -12.54 -7.99 7.76
N PRO A 215 -11.34 -8.19 7.20
CA PRO A 215 -10.75 -7.25 6.26
C PRO A 215 -11.35 -7.40 4.85
N GLN A 216 -11.44 -6.30 4.10
CA GLN A 216 -11.73 -6.26 2.66
C GLN A 216 -10.55 -5.75 1.84
N ALA A 217 -9.75 -4.85 2.40
CA ALA A 217 -8.62 -4.26 1.69
C ALA A 217 -7.35 -5.12 1.82
N ARG A 218 -6.68 -5.33 0.67
CA ARG A 218 -5.40 -6.05 0.55
C ARG A 218 -5.40 -7.40 1.28
N VAL A 219 -6.44 -8.17 1.00
CA VAL A 219 -6.62 -9.52 1.50
C VAL A 219 -6.01 -10.50 0.51
N PHE A 220 -5.26 -11.48 1.03
CA PHE A 220 -4.61 -12.49 0.22
C PHE A 220 -4.92 -13.87 0.78
N CYS A 221 -5.18 -14.82 -0.13
CA CYS A 221 -5.19 -16.23 0.18
C CYS A 221 -3.81 -16.64 0.69
N ARG A 222 -3.76 -17.39 1.80
CA ARG A 222 -2.51 -17.82 2.44
C ARG A 222 -1.87 -18.93 1.62
N GLU A 223 -2.69 -19.80 1.05
CA GLU A 223 -2.30 -21.03 0.36
C GLU A 223 -1.64 -20.75 -0.99
N ASN A 224 -2.25 -19.90 -1.81
CA ASN A 224 -1.76 -19.60 -3.16
C ASN A 224 -1.24 -18.17 -3.35
N GLY A 225 -1.42 -17.29 -2.35
CA GLY A 225 -0.98 -15.89 -2.42
C GLY A 225 -1.82 -14.99 -3.34
N ALA A 226 -2.93 -15.50 -3.90
CA ALA A 226 -3.85 -14.76 -4.74
C ALA A 226 -4.48 -13.61 -3.95
N ARG A 227 -4.60 -12.44 -4.59
CA ARG A 227 -5.28 -11.30 -4.00
C ARG A 227 -6.78 -11.51 -4.11
N LEU A 228 -7.49 -11.39 -3.00
CA LEU A 228 -8.94 -11.28 -3.01
C LEU A 228 -9.30 -9.84 -3.40
N HIS A 229 -9.85 -9.68 -4.61
CA HIS A 229 -10.32 -8.38 -5.07
C HIS A 229 -11.55 -7.94 -4.30
N ARG A 230 -11.68 -6.62 -4.15
CA ARG A 230 -12.73 -6.02 -3.33
C ARG A 230 -14.13 -6.34 -3.86
N GLU A 231 -14.31 -6.22 -5.18
CA GLU A 231 -15.57 -6.55 -5.86
C GLU A 231 -15.96 -8.02 -5.65
N VAL A 232 -15.00 -8.93 -5.86
CA VAL A 232 -15.19 -10.38 -5.64
C VAL A 232 -15.53 -10.68 -4.18
N SER A 233 -14.83 -10.04 -3.24
CA SER A 233 -15.16 -10.17 -1.82
C SER A 233 -16.56 -9.67 -1.51
N GLY A 234 -16.94 -8.51 -2.06
CA GLY A 234 -18.26 -7.92 -1.89
C GLY A 234 -19.36 -8.84 -2.42
N GLN A 235 -19.16 -9.41 -3.61
CA GLN A 235 -20.07 -10.39 -4.20
C GLN A 235 -20.19 -11.66 -3.37
N LEU A 236 -19.07 -12.23 -2.90
CA LEU A 236 -19.09 -13.41 -2.03
C LEU A 236 -19.92 -13.15 -0.77
N PHE A 237 -19.64 -12.06 -0.05
CA PHE A 237 -20.35 -11.72 1.16
C PHE A 237 -21.82 -11.41 0.87
N ALA A 238 -22.13 -10.64 -0.19
CA ALA A 238 -23.51 -10.35 -0.59
C ALA A 238 -24.32 -11.63 -0.87
N GLN A 239 -23.77 -12.57 -1.66
CA GLN A 239 -24.42 -13.85 -1.95
C GLN A 239 -24.67 -14.68 -0.68
N ARG A 240 -23.72 -14.70 0.26
CA ARG A 240 -23.88 -15.41 1.54
C ARG A 240 -24.93 -14.78 2.42
N LEU A 241 -24.96 -13.45 2.50
CA LEU A 241 -25.95 -12.70 3.26
C LEU A 241 -27.36 -12.96 2.75
N ALA A 242 -27.53 -12.91 1.43
CA ALA A 242 -28.81 -13.22 0.79
C ALA A 242 -29.28 -14.65 1.12
N ARG A 243 -28.38 -15.65 1.05
CA ARG A 243 -28.69 -17.06 1.41
C ARG A 243 -29.12 -17.24 2.87
N ARG A 244 -28.69 -16.34 3.77
CA ARG A 244 -29.02 -16.37 5.21
C ARG A 244 -30.21 -15.46 5.57
N GLY A 245 -30.91 -14.92 4.58
CA GLY A 245 -32.09 -14.08 4.79
C GLY A 245 -31.80 -12.61 5.13
N PHE A 246 -30.58 -12.12 4.83
CA PHE A 246 -30.24 -10.71 4.98
C PHE A 246 -30.45 -9.95 3.66
N THR A 247 -31.06 -8.78 3.75
CA THR A 247 -31.21 -7.81 2.66
C THR A 247 -30.22 -6.67 2.82
N ILE A 248 -29.58 -6.27 1.71
CA ILE A 248 -28.67 -5.14 1.69
C ILE A 248 -29.51 -3.86 1.54
N GLU A 249 -29.48 -3.00 2.56
CA GLU A 249 -30.29 -1.78 2.63
C GLU A 249 -29.65 -0.61 1.86
N ASP A 250 -28.32 -0.52 1.90
CA ASP A 250 -27.57 0.57 1.29
C ASP A 250 -26.25 0.04 0.72
N VAL A 251 -25.89 0.50 -0.49
CA VAL A 251 -24.65 0.17 -1.18
C VAL A 251 -24.03 1.45 -1.70
N ASP A 252 -22.96 1.88 -1.06
CA ASP A 252 -22.10 2.94 -1.58
C ASP A 252 -21.03 2.29 -2.44
N ALA A 253 -21.31 2.16 -3.75
CA ALA A 253 -20.39 1.53 -4.69
C ALA A 253 -19.04 2.26 -4.79
N LYS A 254 -19.02 3.60 -4.61
CA LYS A 254 -17.81 4.42 -4.74
C LYS A 254 -16.83 4.15 -3.61
N HIS A 255 -17.35 4.01 -2.38
CA HIS A 255 -16.55 3.70 -1.21
C HIS A 255 -16.69 2.25 -0.79
N GLY A 256 -17.26 1.39 -1.66
CA GLY A 256 -17.71 0.00 -1.46
C GLY A 256 -18.14 -0.33 -0.03
N ARG A 257 -18.95 0.56 0.54
CA ARG A 257 -19.62 0.33 1.82
C ARG A 257 -20.94 -0.35 1.53
N PHE A 258 -21.40 -1.15 2.47
CA PHE A 258 -22.80 -1.56 2.45
C PHE A 258 -23.29 -1.80 3.87
N ARG A 259 -24.60 -1.65 4.04
CA ARG A 259 -25.32 -1.99 5.26
C ARG A 259 -26.32 -3.09 4.94
N ALA A 260 -26.37 -4.13 5.77
CA ALA A 260 -27.35 -5.20 5.61
C ALA A 260 -28.16 -5.39 6.89
N ARG A 261 -29.44 -5.75 6.70
CA ARG A 261 -30.41 -6.03 7.76
C ARG A 261 -31.02 -7.41 7.54
N ARG A 262 -31.39 -8.09 8.62
CA ARG A 262 -32.13 -9.35 8.54
C ARG A 262 -33.55 -9.07 8.03
N GLY A 263 -33.93 -9.71 6.92
CA GLY A 263 -35.32 -9.77 6.49
C GLY A 263 -36.13 -10.51 7.55
N VAL A 264 -37.27 -9.95 7.93
CA VAL A 264 -38.22 -10.58 8.86
C VAL A 264 -38.85 -11.80 8.21
#